data_AF-A0AAW4UEY0-F1
#
_entry.id   AF-A0AAW4UEY0-F1
#
_cell.length_a   1.000
_cell.length_b   1.000
_cell.length_c   1.000
_cell.angle_alpha   90.00
_cell.angle_beta   90.00
_cell.angle_gamma   90.00
#
_symmetry.space_group_name_H-M   'P 1'
#
loop_
_entity.id
_entity.type
_entity.pdbx_description
1 polymer ?
#
loop_
_entity_poly.entity_id
_entity_poly.type
_entity_poly.pdbx_seq_one_letter_code
_entity_poly.pdbx_strand_id
1 'polypeptide(L)'
;MNLILSALLSNEKLLKQWHDTLQNVVNAQDWRVVTDSLKGYMTPELKKKLDGIATGANNYVHPSSHPATMITQDATHRFVTDTEKSTWNAKASTAVVSTTANGLMPKRNGNASYIFTGDGVWKSLAWNLITGKPSTFAPSAHNHDSSYLKLSGGSLTGALNLANGIWNKIGDDVYIGDSNQAGCLCIKGVNADSGIAFVNKDNTVQIAKLTYAGGNLISSAKIQANLAGTADKATNDSSNRNIVNTYATKASPAFSGTPTSPTPATSDNSTKIATTEFVRNLINQFKNDGTLGGIVGGSLTQNGWVKFSNGLILQWGFRSDTGYGGRTVTFP
;
A
#
# COMPACT_ATOMS: atom_id res chain seq x y z
N MET A 1 5.38 -75.38 139.87
CA MET A 1 5.17 -74.26 140.82
C MET A 1 5.89 -72.97 140.38
N ASN A 2 7.16 -73.01 139.95
CA ASN A 2 7.87 -71.81 139.47
C ASN A 2 7.24 -71.10 138.23
N LEU A 3 6.56 -71.84 137.35
CA LEU A 3 5.91 -71.29 136.14
C LEU A 3 4.68 -70.42 136.43
N ILE A 4 3.92 -70.73 137.48
CA ILE A 4 2.69 -69.99 137.82
C ILE A 4 3.06 -68.63 138.43
N LEU A 5 4.06 -68.61 139.32
CA LEU A 5 4.46 -67.40 140.01
C LEU A 5 5.14 -66.39 139.07
N SER A 6 5.94 -66.84 138.10
CA SER A 6 6.57 -65.96 137.10
C SER A 6 5.56 -65.37 136.11
N ALA A 7 4.53 -66.12 135.71
CA ALA A 7 3.46 -65.61 134.85
C ALA A 7 2.61 -64.54 135.54
N LEU A 8 2.27 -64.75 136.82
CA LEU A 8 1.57 -63.75 137.64
C LEU A 8 2.37 -62.45 137.78
N LEU A 9 3.67 -62.55 138.07
CA LEU A 9 4.55 -61.37 138.18
C LEU A 9 4.74 -60.63 136.85
N SER A 10 4.79 -61.34 135.71
CA SER A 10 4.87 -60.70 134.39
C SER A 10 3.58 -59.96 134.03
N ASN A 11 2.41 -60.53 134.36
CA ASN A 11 1.12 -59.91 134.09
C ASN A 11 0.91 -58.63 134.90
N GLU A 12 1.28 -58.63 136.19
CA GLU A 12 1.29 -57.44 137.04
C GLU A 12 2.13 -56.30 136.42
N LYS A 13 3.30 -56.62 135.87
CA LYS A 13 4.21 -55.63 135.28
C LYS A 13 3.65 -55.01 133.98
N LEU A 14 3.05 -55.83 133.11
CA LEU A 14 2.38 -55.36 131.88
C LEU A 14 1.16 -54.51 132.21
N LEU A 15 0.35 -54.93 133.19
CA LEU A 15 -0.82 -54.19 133.61
C LEU A 15 -0.44 -52.81 134.15
N LYS A 16 0.62 -52.74 134.96
CA LYS A 16 1.15 -51.47 135.45
C LYS A 16 1.66 -50.57 134.31
N GLN A 17 2.37 -51.14 133.34
CA GLN A 17 2.88 -50.37 132.20
C GLN A 17 1.74 -49.79 131.34
N TRP A 18 0.66 -50.56 131.11
CA TRP A 18 -0.55 -50.09 130.43
C TRP A 18 -1.25 -48.98 131.20
N HIS A 19 -1.40 -49.15 132.52
CA HIS A 19 -2.04 -48.17 133.39
C HIS A 19 -1.26 -46.84 133.38
N ASP A 20 0.07 -46.91 133.52
CA ASP A 20 0.94 -45.74 133.50
C ASP A 20 0.89 -45.04 132.13
N THR A 21 0.83 -45.80 131.03
CA THR A 21 0.74 -45.24 129.67
C THR A 21 -0.58 -44.51 129.43
N LEU A 22 -1.71 -45.13 129.80
CA LEU A 22 -3.03 -44.49 129.68
C LEU A 22 -3.12 -43.25 130.56
N GLN A 23 -2.63 -43.32 131.79
CA GLN A 23 -2.67 -42.19 132.71
C GLN A 23 -1.87 -41.00 132.17
N ASN A 24 -0.70 -41.25 131.54
CA ASN A 24 0.09 -40.21 130.92
C ASN A 24 -0.63 -39.53 129.74
N VAL A 25 -1.32 -40.30 128.88
CA VAL A 25 -2.07 -39.72 127.75
C VAL A 25 -3.28 -38.91 128.23
N VAL A 26 -4.04 -39.45 129.19
CA VAL A 26 -5.22 -38.77 129.75
C VAL A 26 -4.82 -37.49 130.46
N ASN A 27 -3.72 -37.50 131.22
CA ASN A 27 -3.21 -36.32 131.93
C ASN A 27 -2.57 -35.28 130.98
N ALA A 28 -2.04 -35.70 129.83
CA ALA A 28 -1.45 -34.78 128.85
C ALA A 28 -2.50 -34.02 128.04
N GLN A 29 -3.72 -34.57 127.89
CA GLN A 29 -4.81 -33.89 127.19
C GLN A 29 -5.57 -32.94 128.14
N ASP A 30 -5.71 -31.68 127.74
CA ASP A 30 -6.51 -30.71 128.49
C ASP A 30 -7.99 -30.84 128.07
N TRP A 31 -8.82 -31.33 128.99
CA TRP A 31 -10.25 -31.57 128.76
C TRP A 31 -11.14 -30.37 129.12
N ARG A 32 -10.55 -29.22 129.47
CA ARG A 32 -11.30 -28.00 129.81
C ARG A 32 -11.88 -27.33 128.56
N VAL A 33 -12.95 -26.57 128.76
CA VAL A 33 -13.50 -25.67 127.72
C VAL A 33 -12.46 -24.57 127.42
N VAL A 34 -12.25 -24.27 126.15
CA VAL A 34 -11.33 -23.20 125.75
C VAL A 34 -11.81 -21.85 126.28
N THR A 35 -10.88 -21.06 126.80
CA THR A 35 -11.12 -19.67 127.19
C THR A 35 -10.07 -18.77 126.55
N ASP A 36 -10.22 -17.46 126.68
CA ASP A 36 -9.32 -16.46 126.06
C ASP A 36 -7.88 -16.49 126.59
N SER A 37 -7.61 -17.29 127.63
CA SER A 37 -6.28 -17.47 128.23
C SER A 37 -5.88 -18.94 128.45
N LEU A 38 -6.80 -19.88 128.31
CA LEU A 38 -6.56 -21.29 128.64
C LEU A 38 -6.89 -22.18 127.44
N LYS A 39 -5.91 -22.99 127.04
CA LYS A 39 -6.09 -24.00 126.00
C LYS A 39 -7.13 -25.02 126.46
N GLY A 40 -8.07 -25.32 125.59
CA GLY A 40 -8.97 -26.47 125.70
C GLY A 40 -8.89 -27.28 124.41
N TYR A 41 -10.05 -27.56 123.79
CA TYR A 41 -10.15 -28.18 122.46
C TYR A 41 -9.53 -27.36 121.31
N MET A 42 -9.35 -26.05 121.47
CA MET A 42 -8.59 -25.19 120.55
C MET A 42 -7.70 -24.24 121.35
N THR A 43 -6.76 -23.55 120.69
CA THR A 43 -5.88 -22.59 121.36
C THR A 43 -6.59 -21.26 121.62
N PRO A 44 -6.21 -20.51 122.67
CA PRO A 44 -6.79 -19.19 122.97
C PRO A 44 -6.66 -18.19 121.81
N GLU A 45 -5.62 -18.30 120.97
CA GLU A 45 -5.40 -17.41 119.82
C GLU A 45 -6.47 -17.58 118.74
N LEU A 46 -6.93 -18.82 118.51
CA LEU A 46 -8.01 -19.08 117.57
C LEU A 46 -9.36 -18.59 118.11
N LYS A 47 -9.59 -18.74 119.42
CA LYS A 47 -10.79 -18.20 120.07
C LYS A 47 -10.85 -16.68 119.97
N LYS A 48 -9.75 -15.98 120.28
CA LYS A 48 -9.66 -14.51 120.11
C LYS A 48 -9.88 -14.05 118.67
N LYS A 49 -9.32 -14.77 117.68
CA LYS A 49 -9.56 -14.45 116.26
C LYS A 49 -11.04 -14.60 115.90
N LEU A 50 -11.71 -15.63 116.43
CA LEU A 50 -13.13 -15.87 116.18
C LEU A 50 -14.01 -14.82 116.87
N ASP A 51 -13.70 -14.46 118.11
CA ASP A 51 -14.43 -13.43 118.88
C ASP A 51 -14.22 -12.01 118.33
N GLY A 52 -13.09 -11.75 117.67
CA GLY A 52 -12.79 -10.47 117.03
C GLY A 52 -13.56 -10.22 115.73
N ILE A 53 -14.30 -11.21 115.21
CA ILE A 53 -15.15 -11.04 114.03
C ILE A 53 -16.45 -10.35 114.48
N ALA A 54 -16.61 -9.08 114.12
CA ALA A 54 -17.83 -8.33 114.41
C ALA A 54 -19.07 -9.02 113.83
N THR A 55 -20.20 -8.95 114.55
CA THR A 55 -21.49 -9.48 114.08
C THR A 55 -21.82 -8.91 112.70
N GLY A 56 -21.96 -9.77 111.68
CA GLY A 56 -22.26 -9.35 110.31
C GLY A 56 -21.05 -8.96 109.44
N ALA A 57 -19.81 -9.18 109.89
CA ALA A 57 -18.60 -8.89 109.11
C ALA A 57 -18.55 -9.60 107.73
N ASN A 58 -19.34 -10.65 107.54
CA ASN A 58 -19.47 -11.37 106.26
C ASN A 58 -20.70 -10.95 105.43
N ASN A 59 -21.45 -9.93 105.85
CA ASN A 59 -22.68 -9.49 105.19
C ASN A 59 -22.38 -8.46 104.08
N TYR A 60 -21.61 -8.87 103.08
CA TYR A 60 -21.38 -8.02 101.92
C TYR A 60 -22.53 -8.15 100.92
N VAL A 61 -23.30 -7.07 100.77
CA VAL A 61 -24.34 -6.95 99.75
C VAL A 61 -23.81 -6.01 98.67
N HIS A 62 -23.61 -6.54 97.46
CA HIS A 62 -23.22 -5.72 96.31
C HIS A 62 -24.31 -4.68 95.99
N PRO A 63 -23.94 -3.41 95.72
CA PRO A 63 -24.92 -2.42 95.28
C PRO A 63 -25.45 -2.78 93.89
N SER A 64 -26.70 -2.41 93.60
CA SER A 64 -27.33 -2.67 92.29
C SER A 64 -26.71 -1.86 91.14
N SER A 65 -25.93 -0.82 91.45
CA SER A 65 -25.20 -0.01 90.48
C SER A 65 -23.98 0.66 91.10
N HIS A 66 -23.03 1.04 90.25
CA HIS A 66 -21.86 1.84 90.63
C HIS A 66 -21.85 3.15 89.82
N PRO A 67 -21.56 4.31 90.43
CA PRO A 67 -21.26 5.53 89.69
C PRO A 67 -20.01 5.33 88.83
N ALA A 68 -20.05 5.78 87.58
CA ALA A 68 -18.95 5.63 86.62
C ALA A 68 -17.62 6.24 87.10
N THR A 69 -17.67 7.24 87.99
CA THR A 69 -16.50 7.91 88.57
C THR A 69 -15.64 7.00 89.46
N MET A 70 -16.18 5.89 89.98
CA MET A 70 -15.43 4.94 90.79
C MET A 70 -14.64 3.91 89.97
N ILE A 71 -14.85 3.86 88.65
CA ILE A 71 -14.18 2.90 87.77
C ILE A 71 -13.12 3.67 86.96
N THR A 72 -11.85 3.35 87.19
CA THR A 72 -10.73 3.87 86.41
C THR A 72 -10.80 3.33 84.99
N GLN A 73 -10.89 4.21 84.00
CA GLN A 73 -10.93 3.83 82.59
C GLN A 73 -9.55 3.41 82.08
N ASP A 74 -9.51 2.49 81.12
CA ASP A 74 -8.28 2.05 80.45
C ASP A 74 -8.30 2.38 78.95
N ALA A 75 -7.25 1.99 78.22
CA ALA A 75 -7.12 2.29 76.79
C ALA A 75 -8.18 1.59 75.90
N THR A 76 -8.77 0.50 76.39
CA THR A 76 -9.76 -0.33 75.69
C THR A 76 -11.19 -0.16 76.23
N HIS A 77 -11.37 0.32 77.46
CA HIS A 77 -12.67 0.53 78.11
C HIS A 77 -12.81 2.00 78.55
N ARG A 78 -13.54 2.77 77.73
CA ARG A 78 -13.88 4.17 78.00
C ARG A 78 -15.38 4.32 78.24
N PHE A 79 -15.76 5.16 79.20
CA PHE A 79 -17.15 5.62 79.32
C PHE A 79 -17.40 6.71 78.29
N VAL A 80 -18.55 6.64 77.63
CA VAL A 80 -18.94 7.58 76.57
C VAL A 80 -20.28 8.19 76.91
N THR A 81 -20.34 9.53 76.84
CA THR A 81 -21.56 10.28 77.09
C THR A 81 -22.50 10.22 75.88
N ASP A 82 -23.79 10.44 76.09
CA ASP A 82 -24.74 10.47 74.97
C ASP A 82 -24.51 11.66 74.03
N THR A 83 -23.90 12.75 74.51
CA THR A 83 -23.47 13.88 73.67
C THR A 83 -22.34 13.48 72.73
N GLU A 84 -21.34 12.74 73.23
CA GLU A 84 -20.26 12.21 72.40
C GLU A 84 -20.79 11.20 71.38
N LYS A 85 -21.69 10.30 71.79
CA LYS A 85 -22.35 9.36 70.87
C LYS A 85 -23.12 10.09 69.78
N SER A 86 -23.90 11.11 70.14
CA SER A 86 -24.65 11.93 69.17
C SER A 86 -23.70 12.62 68.18
N THR A 87 -22.60 13.19 68.69
CA THR A 87 -21.57 13.84 67.86
C THR A 87 -20.90 12.84 66.91
N TRP A 88 -20.53 11.65 67.39
CA TRP A 88 -19.94 10.60 66.56
C TRP A 88 -20.90 10.10 65.49
N ASN A 89 -22.17 9.89 65.86
CA ASN A 89 -23.21 9.45 64.93
C ASN A 89 -23.54 10.52 63.87
N ALA A 90 -23.40 11.81 64.22
CA ALA A 90 -23.62 12.93 63.32
C ALA A 90 -22.35 13.36 62.54
N LYS A 91 -21.19 12.74 62.79
CA LYS A 91 -19.91 13.15 62.19
C LYS A 91 -19.90 13.04 60.66
N ALA A 92 -20.61 12.06 60.12
CA ALA A 92 -20.81 11.94 58.68
C ALA A 92 -22.12 12.64 58.28
N SER A 93 -22.04 13.56 57.31
CA SER A 93 -23.24 14.11 56.66
C SER A 93 -24.06 12.98 56.05
N THR A 94 -25.37 12.96 56.28
CA THR A 94 -26.29 12.03 55.61
C THR A 94 -26.76 12.54 54.26
N ALA A 95 -26.43 13.78 53.91
CA ALA A 95 -26.74 14.37 52.62
C ALA A 95 -25.81 13.84 51.52
N VAL A 96 -26.33 13.80 50.31
CA VAL A 96 -25.53 13.51 49.11
C VAL A 96 -24.53 14.66 48.87
N VAL A 97 -23.32 14.33 48.45
CA VAL A 97 -22.27 15.32 48.12
C VAL A 97 -22.75 16.29 47.03
N SER A 98 -22.44 17.57 47.17
CA SER A 98 -22.79 18.62 46.20
C SER A 98 -21.62 19.57 45.95
N THR A 99 -21.80 20.53 45.04
CA THR A 99 -20.82 21.61 44.82
C THR A 99 -20.65 22.55 46.02
N THR A 100 -21.57 22.54 46.99
CA THR A 100 -21.60 23.50 48.11
C THR A 100 -21.48 22.86 49.49
N ALA A 101 -21.49 21.53 49.59
CA ALA A 101 -21.39 20.82 50.87
C ALA A 101 -20.71 19.45 50.73
N ASN A 102 -19.90 19.10 51.75
CA ASN A 102 -19.38 17.74 51.90
C ASN A 102 -20.54 16.76 52.18
N GLY A 103 -20.53 15.59 51.54
CA GLY A 103 -21.59 14.60 51.68
C GLY A 103 -21.20 13.18 51.22
N LEU A 104 -22.16 12.27 51.24
CA LEU A 104 -21.99 10.90 50.77
C LEU A 104 -22.06 10.82 49.24
N MET A 105 -21.13 10.09 48.62
CA MET A 105 -21.25 9.73 47.21
C MET A 105 -22.34 8.66 47.07
N PRO A 106 -23.37 8.86 46.22
CA PRO A 106 -24.41 7.86 46.05
C PRO A 106 -23.87 6.62 45.36
N LYS A 107 -24.58 5.49 45.48
CA LYS A 107 -24.25 4.26 44.77
C LYS A 107 -24.13 4.55 43.26
N ARG A 108 -23.08 4.04 42.62
CA ARG A 108 -22.90 4.15 41.17
C ARG A 108 -24.10 3.56 40.45
N ASN A 109 -24.55 4.22 39.39
CA ASN A 109 -25.69 3.81 38.55
C ASN A 109 -25.45 2.51 37.73
N GLY A 110 -24.38 1.76 38.02
CA GLY A 110 -24.01 0.53 37.30
C GLY A 110 -23.22 0.75 36.01
N ASN A 111 -23.08 1.98 35.50
CA ASN A 111 -22.35 2.28 34.27
C ASN A 111 -20.97 2.90 34.59
N ALA A 112 -19.89 2.30 34.08
CA ALA A 112 -18.53 2.78 34.31
C ALA A 112 -18.17 4.08 33.56
N SER A 113 -18.96 4.46 32.55
CA SER A 113 -18.73 5.65 31.73
C SER A 113 -19.46 6.90 32.25
N TYR A 114 -20.12 6.79 33.41
CA TYR A 114 -20.87 7.88 34.02
C TYR A 114 -20.09 8.45 35.21
N ILE A 115 -20.04 9.77 35.29
CA ILE A 115 -19.47 10.50 36.42
C ILE A 115 -20.59 11.11 37.26
N PHE A 116 -20.36 11.20 38.57
CA PHE A 116 -21.24 11.93 39.47
C PHE A 116 -20.93 13.42 39.36
N THR A 117 -21.90 14.23 38.94
CA THR A 117 -21.73 15.69 38.82
C THR A 117 -22.21 16.37 40.10
N GLY A 118 -21.66 17.56 40.39
CA GLY A 118 -21.95 18.28 41.65
C GLY A 118 -23.40 18.79 41.81
N ASP A 119 -24.24 18.59 40.79
CA ASP A 119 -25.71 18.80 40.83
C ASP A 119 -26.49 17.58 41.35
N GLY A 120 -25.79 16.53 41.79
CA GLY A 120 -26.41 15.38 42.43
C GLY A 120 -26.83 14.24 41.49
N VAL A 121 -26.44 14.30 40.20
CA VAL A 121 -26.91 13.37 39.16
C VAL A 121 -25.74 12.61 38.51
N TRP A 122 -25.97 11.35 38.13
CA TRP A 122 -25.04 10.59 37.29
C TRP A 122 -25.20 11.00 35.84
N LYS A 123 -24.13 11.51 35.22
CA LYS A 123 -24.14 11.89 33.80
C LYS A 123 -23.10 11.09 33.03
N SER A 124 -23.42 10.73 31.79
CA SER A 124 -22.42 10.23 30.85
C SER A 124 -21.27 11.23 30.76
N LEU A 125 -20.03 10.76 30.65
CA LEU A 125 -18.86 11.62 30.46
C LEU A 125 -18.96 12.33 29.10
N ALA A 126 -19.71 13.42 29.07
CA ALA A 126 -19.99 14.20 27.89
C ALA A 126 -18.83 15.17 27.65
N TRP A 127 -18.46 15.33 26.37
CA TRP A 127 -17.32 16.15 25.95
C TRP A 127 -17.37 17.60 26.47
N ASN A 128 -18.57 18.14 26.67
CA ASN A 128 -18.80 19.49 27.19
C ASN A 128 -18.49 19.66 28.68
N LEU A 129 -18.31 18.59 29.46
CA LEU A 129 -18.00 18.64 30.89
C LEU A 129 -16.48 18.59 31.19
N ILE A 130 -15.64 18.34 30.19
CA ILE A 130 -14.18 18.25 30.35
C ILE A 130 -13.58 19.67 30.18
N THR A 131 -12.94 20.21 31.21
CA THR A 131 -12.18 21.47 31.15
C THR A 131 -10.73 21.22 30.75
N GLY A 132 -10.04 22.23 30.19
CA GLY A 132 -8.65 22.07 29.71
C GLY A 132 -8.52 21.15 28.49
N LYS A 133 -9.63 20.70 27.90
CA LYS A 133 -9.63 19.95 26.65
C LYS A 133 -9.07 20.81 25.51
N PRO A 134 -8.22 20.26 24.62
CA PRO A 134 -7.86 20.93 23.38
C PRO A 134 -9.13 21.45 22.68
N SER A 135 -9.19 22.75 22.39
CA SER A 135 -10.31 23.37 21.67
C SER A 135 -10.45 22.86 20.23
N THR A 136 -9.45 22.13 19.75
CA THR A 136 -9.30 21.59 18.39
C THR A 136 -9.14 20.08 18.44
N PHE A 137 -10.24 19.35 18.25
CA PHE A 137 -10.22 17.95 17.82
C PHE A 137 -10.45 17.79 16.32
N ALA A 138 -10.32 18.87 15.56
CA ALA A 138 -10.00 18.74 14.14
C ALA A 138 -8.47 18.83 14.04
N PRO A 139 -7.77 17.86 13.44
CA PRO A 139 -6.56 18.22 12.70
C PRO A 139 -6.92 19.47 11.90
N SER A 140 -6.05 20.49 11.85
CA SER A 140 -6.26 21.60 10.93
C SER A 140 -6.76 21.04 9.61
N ALA A 141 -7.84 21.61 9.05
CA ALA A 141 -8.34 21.20 7.76
C ALA A 141 -7.15 21.28 6.79
N HIS A 142 -6.58 20.12 6.47
CA HIS A 142 -5.51 20.01 5.51
C HIS A 142 -6.16 19.41 4.29
N ASN A 143 -5.97 20.10 3.18
CA ASN A 143 -6.39 19.61 1.90
C ASN A 143 -5.17 18.98 1.23
N HIS A 144 -5.39 17.89 0.51
CA HIS A 144 -4.39 17.37 -0.41
C HIS A 144 -4.45 18.17 -1.73
N ASP A 145 -4.50 19.50 -1.68
CA ASP A 145 -4.68 20.33 -2.88
C ASP A 145 -3.36 20.77 -3.52
N SER A 146 -2.30 20.91 -2.72
CA SER A 146 -1.08 21.62 -3.13
C SER A 146 0.16 20.75 -3.15
N SER A 147 0.19 19.64 -2.39
CA SER A 147 1.38 18.78 -2.28
C SER A 147 1.19 17.35 -2.81
N TYR A 148 -0.05 16.92 -3.08
CA TYR A 148 -0.35 15.55 -3.49
C TYR A 148 -1.39 15.53 -4.61
N LEU A 149 -1.19 14.66 -5.59
CA LEU A 149 -2.24 14.34 -6.56
C LEU A 149 -3.30 13.47 -5.90
N LYS A 150 -4.57 13.89 -5.99
CA LYS A 150 -5.70 13.10 -5.49
C LYS A 150 -5.89 11.84 -6.33
N LEU A 151 -6.26 10.73 -5.69
CA LEU A 151 -6.52 9.43 -6.34
C LEU A 151 -7.62 9.49 -7.42
N SER A 152 -8.52 10.46 -7.33
CA SER A 152 -9.63 10.68 -8.28
C SER A 152 -9.35 11.76 -9.33
N GLY A 153 -8.09 12.16 -9.51
CA GLY A 153 -7.68 13.18 -10.47
C GLY A 153 -7.43 14.56 -9.85
N GLY A 154 -6.54 15.32 -10.51
CA GLY A 154 -6.11 16.67 -10.16
C GLY A 154 -5.11 17.21 -11.19
N SER A 155 -4.86 18.52 -11.18
CA SER A 155 -3.88 19.15 -12.08
C SER A 155 -2.54 19.33 -11.36
N LEU A 156 -1.44 18.90 -11.99
CA LEU A 156 -0.09 19.28 -11.56
C LEU A 156 0.13 20.76 -11.89
N THR A 157 0.40 21.60 -10.89
CA THR A 157 0.88 22.97 -11.09
C THR A 157 2.39 23.00 -10.89
N GLY A 158 3.13 23.61 -11.82
CA GLY A 158 4.60 23.57 -11.85
C GLY A 158 5.18 22.51 -12.81
N ALA A 159 6.52 22.43 -12.86
CA ALA A 159 7.21 21.47 -13.73
C ALA A 159 7.14 20.04 -13.17
N LEU A 160 6.91 19.05 -14.05
CA LEU A 160 7.05 17.64 -13.70
C LEU A 160 8.54 17.27 -13.70
N ASN A 161 9.15 17.28 -12.53
CA ASN A 161 10.54 16.85 -12.36
C ASN A 161 10.60 15.33 -12.18
N LEU A 162 11.10 14.63 -13.19
CA LEU A 162 11.39 13.20 -13.12
C LEU A 162 12.81 13.01 -12.59
N ALA A 163 13.02 11.98 -11.76
CA ALA A 163 14.36 11.72 -11.23
C ALA A 163 15.31 11.33 -12.37
N ASN A 164 16.44 12.03 -12.46
CA ASN A 164 17.43 11.81 -13.52
C ASN A 164 18.01 10.38 -13.44
N GLY A 165 18.16 9.72 -14.59
CA GLY A 165 18.71 8.36 -14.67
C GLY A 165 17.80 7.27 -14.10
N ILE A 166 16.53 7.56 -13.79
CA ILE A 166 15.56 6.61 -13.24
C ILE A 166 14.35 6.49 -14.18
N TRP A 167 13.87 5.26 -14.36
CA TRP A 167 12.60 5.00 -15.05
C TRP A 167 11.42 5.25 -14.11
N ASN A 168 10.55 6.20 -14.46
CA ASN A 168 9.40 6.59 -13.64
C ASN A 168 8.15 5.89 -14.20
N LYS A 169 7.55 4.98 -13.42
CA LYS A 169 6.38 4.20 -13.87
C LYS A 169 5.14 5.10 -13.98
N ILE A 170 4.41 5.02 -15.09
CA ILE A 170 3.10 5.66 -15.28
C ILE A 170 2.09 4.59 -15.64
N GLY A 171 1.04 4.48 -14.83
CA GLY A 171 0.07 3.39 -14.94
C GLY A 171 0.72 2.03 -14.66
N ASP A 172 0.28 1.01 -15.38
CA ASP A 172 0.76 -0.36 -15.32
C ASP A 172 1.81 -0.68 -16.40
N ASP A 173 1.64 -0.14 -17.61
CA ASP A 173 2.33 -0.62 -18.82
C ASP A 173 3.57 0.16 -19.26
N VAL A 174 3.82 1.36 -18.74
CA VAL A 174 4.84 2.27 -19.28
C VAL A 174 5.71 2.89 -18.20
N TYR A 175 7.01 3.05 -18.51
CA TYR A 175 7.90 3.96 -17.80
C TYR A 175 8.27 5.16 -18.68
N ILE A 176 8.42 6.34 -18.07
CA ILE A 176 8.94 7.55 -18.72
C ILE A 176 10.19 8.10 -18.00
N GLY A 177 11.03 8.81 -18.72
CA GLY A 177 12.25 9.47 -18.22
C GLY A 177 13.08 10.01 -19.38
N ASP A 178 14.25 10.57 -19.12
CA ASP A 178 15.19 10.96 -20.18
C ASP A 178 16.21 9.85 -20.48
N SER A 179 16.42 8.90 -19.56
CA SER A 179 17.46 7.87 -19.66
C SER A 179 18.85 8.46 -19.97
N ASN A 180 19.14 9.67 -19.44
CA ASN A 180 20.33 10.47 -19.79
C ASN A 180 20.47 10.78 -21.29
N GLN A 181 19.39 10.72 -22.06
CA GLN A 181 19.37 11.05 -23.48
C GLN A 181 19.13 12.55 -23.67
N ALA A 182 20.12 13.24 -24.20
CA ALA A 182 20.07 14.69 -24.39
C ALA A 182 18.85 15.12 -25.23
N GLY A 183 17.98 15.96 -24.64
CA GLY A 183 16.83 16.57 -25.31
C GLY A 183 15.66 15.62 -25.60
N CYS A 184 15.69 14.37 -25.13
CA CYS A 184 14.68 13.38 -25.45
C CYS A 184 13.81 13.03 -24.23
N LEU A 185 12.51 12.87 -24.47
CA LEU A 185 11.65 12.08 -23.60
C LEU A 185 11.74 10.62 -24.07
N CYS A 186 12.14 9.73 -23.18
CA CYS A 186 12.17 8.29 -23.42
C CYS A 186 10.92 7.62 -22.83
N ILE A 187 10.43 6.64 -23.57
CA ILE A 187 9.30 5.79 -23.20
C ILE A 187 9.79 4.35 -23.26
N LYS A 188 9.55 3.58 -22.19
CA LYS A 188 9.92 2.16 -22.11
C LYS A 188 8.72 1.30 -21.73
N GLY A 189 8.37 0.36 -22.60
CA GLY A 189 7.39 -0.69 -22.29
C GLY A 189 7.87 -1.57 -21.13
N VAL A 190 6.93 -2.04 -20.30
CA VAL A 190 7.25 -2.97 -19.21
C VAL A 190 7.36 -4.41 -19.72
N ASN A 191 6.32 -4.87 -20.42
CA ASN A 191 6.15 -6.27 -20.85
C ASN A 191 5.99 -6.43 -22.37
N ALA A 192 6.14 -5.35 -23.13
CA ALA A 192 5.93 -5.29 -24.57
C ALA A 192 6.82 -4.22 -25.21
N ASP A 193 6.79 -4.15 -26.54
CA ASP A 193 7.50 -3.12 -27.32
C ASP A 193 7.15 -1.71 -26.84
N SER A 194 8.15 -0.84 -26.85
CA SER A 194 7.97 0.55 -26.43
C SER A 194 7.24 1.31 -27.52
N GLY A 195 6.24 2.12 -27.18
CA GLY A 195 5.52 2.87 -28.20
C GLY A 195 4.52 3.88 -27.68
N ILE A 196 3.94 4.62 -28.62
CA ILE A 196 2.86 5.58 -28.39
C ILE A 196 1.65 5.09 -29.17
N ALA A 197 0.49 5.06 -28.52
CA ALA A 197 -0.78 4.70 -29.11
C ALA A 197 -1.66 5.94 -29.28
N PHE A 198 -2.24 6.10 -30.47
CA PHE A 198 -3.25 7.09 -30.80
C PHE A 198 -4.59 6.37 -30.93
N VAL A 199 -5.51 6.70 -30.03
CA VAL A 199 -6.86 6.12 -29.99
C VAL A 199 -7.82 7.07 -30.69
N ASN A 200 -8.68 6.57 -31.58
CA ASN A 200 -9.70 7.40 -32.21
C ASN A 200 -10.69 7.92 -31.15
N LYS A 201 -10.92 9.25 -31.14
CA LYS A 201 -11.80 9.91 -30.15
C LYS A 201 -13.22 9.34 -30.11
N ASP A 202 -13.71 8.88 -31.26
CA ASP A 202 -15.08 8.39 -31.44
C ASP A 202 -15.15 6.85 -31.44
N ASN A 203 -14.00 6.16 -31.47
CA ASN A 203 -13.95 4.72 -31.53
C ASN A 203 -12.70 4.14 -30.85
N THR A 204 -12.85 3.74 -29.59
CA THR A 204 -11.74 3.30 -28.72
C THR A 204 -11.06 2.00 -29.16
N VAL A 205 -11.69 1.19 -30.03
CA VAL A 205 -11.06 0.00 -30.61
C VAL A 205 -10.17 0.31 -31.82
N GLN A 206 -10.29 1.50 -32.43
CA GLN A 206 -9.38 1.94 -33.48
C GLN A 206 -8.13 2.61 -32.85
N ILE A 207 -7.02 1.88 -32.88
CA ILE A 207 -5.75 2.32 -32.30
C ILE A 207 -4.65 2.27 -33.37
N ALA A 208 -4.02 3.41 -33.64
CA ALA A 208 -2.79 3.49 -34.41
C ALA A 208 -1.60 3.56 -33.45
N LYS A 209 -0.54 2.78 -33.70
CA LYS A 209 0.64 2.73 -32.83
C LYS A 209 1.90 3.06 -33.61
N LEU A 210 2.81 3.78 -32.96
CA LEU A 210 4.21 3.85 -33.35
C LEU A 210 5.02 3.09 -32.30
N THR A 211 5.65 1.99 -32.69
CA THR A 211 6.37 1.09 -31.78
C THR A 211 7.83 0.91 -32.18
N TYR A 212 8.66 0.61 -31.19
CA TYR A 212 10.06 0.25 -31.34
C TYR A 212 10.33 -1.10 -30.66
N ALA A 213 10.77 -2.06 -31.47
CA ALA A 213 11.05 -3.44 -31.09
C ALA A 213 12.55 -3.81 -31.27
N GLY A 214 13.45 -2.83 -31.05
CA GLY A 214 14.90 -3.06 -31.18
C GLY A 214 15.48 -2.89 -32.59
N GLY A 215 14.75 -2.23 -33.50
CA GLY A 215 15.19 -2.01 -34.88
C GLY A 215 14.58 -0.77 -35.51
N ASN A 216 13.69 -0.94 -36.48
CA ASN A 216 13.00 0.19 -37.10
C ASN A 216 11.88 0.71 -36.19
N LEU A 217 11.51 1.97 -36.38
CA LEU A 217 10.22 2.47 -35.90
C LEU A 217 9.11 1.92 -36.80
N ILE A 218 8.14 1.23 -36.21
CA ILE A 218 7.07 0.55 -36.91
C ILE A 218 5.77 1.30 -36.66
N SER A 219 5.11 1.75 -37.74
CA SER A 219 3.77 2.34 -37.67
C SER A 219 2.72 1.29 -38.04
N SER A 220 1.70 1.12 -37.21
CA SER A 220 0.57 0.21 -37.51
C SER A 220 -0.46 0.82 -38.46
N ALA A 221 -0.34 2.11 -38.77
CA ALA A 221 -1.20 2.84 -39.69
C ALA A 221 -0.37 3.70 -40.67
N LYS A 222 -1.01 4.22 -41.71
CA LYS A 222 -0.36 5.14 -42.65
C LYS A 222 -0.02 6.46 -41.95
N ILE A 223 1.24 6.89 -42.01
CA ILE A 223 1.66 8.23 -41.57
C ILE A 223 1.47 9.18 -42.75
N GLN A 224 0.44 10.02 -42.69
CA GLN A 224 0.24 11.13 -43.65
C GLN A 224 1.05 12.33 -43.16
N ALA A 225 2.35 12.35 -43.46
CA ALA A 225 3.19 13.52 -43.19
C ALA A 225 3.48 14.27 -44.50
N ASN A 226 3.63 15.60 -44.41
CA ASN A 226 4.21 16.39 -45.49
C ASN A 226 5.74 16.16 -45.46
N LEU A 227 6.19 14.98 -45.92
CA LEU A 227 7.62 14.69 -46.05
C LEU A 227 8.18 15.54 -47.20
N ALA A 228 8.71 16.71 -46.88
CA ALA A 228 9.53 17.49 -47.80
C ALA A 228 10.93 16.85 -47.87
N GLY A 229 11.22 16.10 -48.94
CA GLY A 229 12.52 15.48 -49.17
C GLY A 229 12.46 14.24 -50.06
N THR A 230 13.63 13.73 -50.47
CA THR A 230 13.78 12.45 -51.16
C THR A 230 14.03 11.33 -50.15
N ALA A 231 13.29 10.24 -50.22
CA ALA A 231 13.66 9.02 -49.50
C ALA A 231 14.81 8.33 -50.25
N ASP A 232 16.01 8.32 -49.67
CA ASP A 232 17.23 7.76 -50.30
C ASP A 232 17.10 6.29 -50.73
N LYS A 233 16.13 5.56 -50.16
CA LYS A 233 15.86 4.13 -50.44
C LYS A 233 14.36 3.83 -50.56
N ALA A 234 13.61 4.65 -51.29
CA ALA A 234 12.24 4.28 -51.63
C ALA A 234 12.25 2.98 -52.46
N THR A 235 11.62 1.92 -51.94
CA THR A 235 11.48 0.65 -52.66
C THR A 235 10.20 0.57 -53.47
N ASN A 236 9.17 1.35 -53.11
CA ASN A 236 7.86 1.36 -53.75
C ASN A 236 7.42 2.78 -54.17
N ASP A 237 6.65 2.89 -55.26
CA ASP A 237 6.03 4.14 -55.70
C ASP A 237 4.69 4.44 -54.98
N SER A 238 4.03 5.54 -55.33
CA SER A 238 2.73 5.94 -54.76
C SER A 238 1.59 4.96 -55.02
N SER A 239 1.75 4.08 -56.01
CA SER A 239 0.84 2.98 -56.33
C SER A 239 1.31 1.65 -55.73
N ASN A 240 2.29 1.70 -54.82
CA ASN A 240 2.89 0.57 -54.13
C ASN A 240 3.57 -0.44 -55.07
N ARG A 241 4.08 0.01 -56.22
CA ARG A 241 4.85 -0.84 -57.15
C ARG A 241 6.34 -0.74 -56.84
N ASN A 242 7.04 -1.88 -56.90
CA ASN A 242 8.48 -1.94 -56.66
C ASN A 242 9.24 -1.07 -57.68
N ILE A 243 9.92 -0.03 -57.22
CA ILE A 243 10.60 0.95 -58.08
C ILE A 243 11.70 0.29 -58.93
N VAL A 244 12.49 -0.60 -58.33
CA VAL A 244 13.64 -1.26 -58.98
C VAL A 244 13.20 -2.20 -60.11
N ASN A 245 12.02 -2.82 -59.97
CA ASN A 245 11.50 -3.76 -60.96
C ASN A 245 10.49 -3.12 -61.94
N THR A 246 9.96 -1.94 -61.63
CA THR A 246 8.91 -1.28 -62.44
C THR A 246 9.48 -0.24 -63.40
N TYR A 247 10.57 0.43 -63.02
CA TYR A 247 11.12 1.54 -63.81
C TYR A 247 12.54 1.23 -64.28
N ALA A 248 12.89 1.71 -65.49
CA ALA A 248 14.23 1.59 -66.04
C ALA A 248 15.22 2.54 -65.32
N THR A 249 16.50 2.17 -65.26
CA THR A 249 17.55 3.01 -64.67
C THR A 249 17.74 4.30 -65.47
N LYS A 250 17.99 5.42 -64.77
CA LYS A 250 18.18 6.73 -65.43
C LYS A 250 19.41 6.75 -66.33
N ALA A 251 20.51 6.15 -65.88
CA ALA A 251 21.74 6.04 -66.65
C ALA A 251 21.76 4.72 -67.41
N SER A 252 21.97 4.80 -68.73
CA SER A 252 22.16 3.66 -69.63
C SER A 252 21.16 2.52 -69.42
N PRO A 253 19.84 2.77 -69.51
CA PRO A 253 18.84 1.72 -69.38
C PRO A 253 19.05 0.64 -70.45
N ALA A 254 19.02 -0.62 -70.03
CA ALA A 254 18.87 -1.73 -70.97
C ALA A 254 17.38 -1.91 -71.28
N PHE A 255 16.99 -1.69 -72.53
CA PHE A 255 15.63 -1.95 -72.97
C PHE A 255 15.46 -3.44 -73.36
N SER A 256 14.34 -4.05 -72.98
CA SER A 256 13.99 -5.44 -73.34
C SER A 256 12.58 -5.50 -73.94
N GLY A 257 12.25 -6.62 -74.60
CA GLY A 257 10.99 -6.77 -75.32
C GLY A 257 10.95 -5.98 -76.63
N THR A 258 9.83 -5.31 -76.91
CA THR A 258 9.64 -4.45 -78.10
C THR A 258 9.44 -3.00 -77.67
N PRO A 259 10.52 -2.25 -77.36
CA PRO A 259 10.42 -0.86 -76.93
C PRO A 259 9.74 -0.01 -78.02
N THR A 260 8.82 0.85 -77.61
CA THR A 260 8.18 1.82 -78.50
C THR A 260 8.71 3.22 -78.22
N SER A 261 8.86 4.00 -79.27
CA SER A 261 9.19 5.43 -79.21
C SER A 261 8.28 6.14 -80.23
N PRO A 262 7.86 7.39 -79.98
CA PRO A 262 7.18 8.18 -80.99
C PRO A 262 8.02 8.26 -82.28
N THR A 263 7.39 8.12 -83.45
CA THR A 263 8.06 8.23 -84.75
C THR A 263 8.34 9.71 -85.07
N PRO A 264 9.62 10.14 -85.16
CA PRO A 264 9.94 11.50 -85.57
C PRO A 264 9.56 11.80 -87.02
N ALA A 265 9.39 13.07 -87.37
CA ALA A 265 9.26 13.52 -88.75
C ALA A 265 10.61 13.38 -89.49
N THR A 266 10.62 13.17 -90.81
CA THR A 266 11.86 12.99 -91.59
C THR A 266 12.78 14.21 -91.61
N SER A 267 12.29 15.38 -91.20
CA SER A 267 13.06 16.62 -91.04
C SER A 267 13.60 16.85 -89.62
N ASP A 268 13.33 15.97 -88.65
CA ASP A 268 13.76 16.12 -87.25
C ASP A 268 15.28 15.87 -87.12
N ASN A 269 16.01 16.82 -86.51
CA ASN A 269 17.47 16.76 -86.26
C ASN A 269 17.83 16.74 -84.76
N SER A 270 16.86 16.44 -83.89
CA SER A 270 17.06 16.35 -82.45
C SER A 270 17.72 15.03 -82.02
N THR A 271 18.06 14.92 -80.73
CA THR A 271 18.65 13.70 -80.14
C THR A 271 17.61 12.65 -79.73
N LYS A 272 16.42 12.64 -80.35
CA LYS A 272 15.37 11.64 -80.10
C LYS A 272 15.80 10.27 -80.64
N ILE A 273 15.19 9.20 -80.12
CA ILE A 273 15.41 7.84 -80.62
C ILE A 273 14.82 7.72 -82.03
N ALA A 274 15.64 7.30 -82.99
CA ALA A 274 15.18 6.99 -84.35
C ALA A 274 14.38 5.67 -84.34
N THR A 275 13.10 5.72 -84.71
CA THR A 275 12.27 4.51 -84.86
C THR A 275 12.56 3.83 -86.19
N THR A 276 12.26 2.53 -86.28
CA THR A 276 12.37 1.79 -87.56
C THR A 276 11.46 2.38 -88.64
N GLU A 277 10.32 2.95 -88.25
CA GLU A 277 9.42 3.67 -89.15
C GLU A 277 10.04 4.96 -89.68
N PHE A 278 10.67 5.77 -88.83
CA PHE A 278 11.41 6.96 -89.27
C PHE A 278 12.49 6.60 -90.29
N VAL A 279 13.29 5.56 -90.01
CA VAL A 279 14.34 5.10 -90.92
C VAL A 279 13.75 4.65 -92.27
N ARG A 280 12.66 3.87 -92.27
CA ARG A 280 11.98 3.48 -93.52
C ARG A 280 11.46 4.69 -94.29
N ASN A 281 10.84 5.65 -93.62
CA ASN A 281 10.31 6.85 -94.26
C ASN A 281 11.41 7.70 -94.86
N LEU A 282 12.53 7.87 -94.15
CA LEU A 282 13.70 8.60 -94.65
C LEU A 282 14.34 7.92 -95.87
N ILE A 283 14.47 6.59 -95.83
CA ILE A 283 14.97 5.81 -96.99
C ILE A 283 14.04 5.95 -98.19
N ASN A 284 12.72 5.88 -97.97
CA ASN A 284 11.75 6.05 -99.05
C ASN A 284 11.78 7.46 -99.62
N GLN A 285 11.94 8.48 -98.77
CA GLN A 285 12.16 9.85 -99.21
C GLN A 285 13.40 9.96 -100.10
N PHE A 286 14.54 9.42 -99.68
CA PHE A 286 15.76 9.45 -100.49
C PHE A 286 15.67 8.70 -101.83
N LYS A 287 14.83 7.65 -101.91
CA LYS A 287 14.55 6.95 -103.17
C LYS A 287 13.70 7.79 -104.13
N ASN A 288 12.71 8.50 -103.59
CA ASN A 288 11.76 9.29 -104.38
C ASN A 288 12.33 10.66 -104.78
N ASP A 289 13.11 11.30 -103.90
CA ASP A 289 13.68 12.64 -104.11
C ASP A 289 14.95 12.60 -104.98
N GLY A 290 15.36 11.41 -105.45
CA GLY A 290 16.51 11.22 -106.34
C GLY A 290 17.87 11.58 -105.73
N THR A 291 17.91 11.89 -104.43
CA THR A 291 19.07 12.47 -103.74
C THR A 291 20.27 11.51 -103.69
N LEU A 292 20.05 10.21 -103.83
CA LEU A 292 21.11 9.18 -103.87
C LEU A 292 21.71 8.95 -105.27
N GLY A 293 21.43 9.80 -106.26
CA GLY A 293 22.12 9.77 -107.55
C GLY A 293 21.86 8.50 -108.38
N GLY A 294 20.80 7.76 -108.07
CA GLY A 294 20.49 6.46 -108.69
C GLY A 294 19.56 6.54 -109.90
N ILE A 295 19.26 5.35 -110.44
CA ILE A 295 18.24 5.11 -111.46
C ILE A 295 16.86 5.21 -110.79
N VAL A 296 16.02 6.14 -111.26
CA VAL A 296 14.65 6.40 -110.76
C VAL A 296 13.56 5.74 -111.61
N GLY A 297 13.96 5.08 -112.70
CA GLY A 297 13.06 4.31 -113.56
C GLY A 297 13.82 3.78 -114.78
N GLY A 298 13.31 2.75 -115.44
CA GLY A 298 13.91 2.22 -116.66
C GLY A 298 13.19 1.00 -117.22
N SER A 299 13.51 0.68 -118.47
CA SER A 299 13.14 -0.55 -119.16
C SER A 299 14.41 -1.28 -119.60
N LEU A 300 14.65 -2.49 -119.07
CA LEU A 300 15.83 -3.30 -119.38
C LEU A 300 15.69 -4.15 -120.66
N THR A 301 14.80 -3.74 -121.57
CA THR A 301 14.54 -4.41 -122.85
C THR A 301 15.67 -4.20 -123.86
N GLN A 302 15.69 -4.99 -124.96
CA GLN A 302 16.73 -4.89 -126.01
C GLN A 302 16.87 -3.46 -126.56
N ASN A 303 15.74 -2.78 -126.77
CA ASN A 303 15.67 -1.34 -126.92
C ASN A 303 15.10 -0.80 -125.61
N GLY A 304 15.96 -0.22 -124.78
CA GLY A 304 15.66 0.09 -123.39
C GLY A 304 16.21 1.44 -122.96
N TRP A 305 15.87 1.82 -121.74
CA TRP A 305 16.28 3.10 -121.17
C TRP A 305 16.43 3.01 -119.66
N VAL A 306 17.24 3.89 -119.09
CA VAL A 306 17.26 4.21 -117.66
C VAL A 306 17.21 5.72 -117.49
N LYS A 307 16.41 6.19 -116.54
CA LYS A 307 16.34 7.57 -116.11
C LYS A 307 17.07 7.70 -114.79
N PHE A 308 18.00 8.62 -114.74
CA PHE A 308 18.70 9.01 -113.53
C PHE A 308 17.92 10.10 -112.81
N SER A 309 18.09 10.12 -111.50
CA SER A 309 17.53 11.12 -110.57
C SER A 309 17.85 12.56 -110.93
N ASN A 310 19.02 12.82 -111.54
CA ASN A 310 19.41 14.14 -112.03
C ASN A 310 18.73 14.54 -113.35
N GLY A 311 17.80 13.74 -113.87
CA GLY A 311 17.08 13.98 -115.11
C GLY A 311 17.77 13.45 -116.38
N LEU A 312 19.02 12.97 -116.30
CA LEU A 312 19.69 12.30 -117.41
C LEU A 312 18.91 11.03 -117.80
N ILE A 313 18.74 10.78 -119.09
CA ILE A 313 18.20 9.52 -119.60
C ILE A 313 19.25 8.90 -120.51
N LEU A 314 19.66 7.67 -120.18
CA LEU A 314 20.47 6.86 -121.08
C LEU A 314 19.55 5.87 -121.78
N GLN A 315 19.63 5.86 -123.11
CA GLN A 315 18.83 5.01 -123.97
C GLN A 315 19.77 4.12 -124.78
N TRP A 316 19.42 2.86 -124.95
CA TRP A 316 20.15 1.92 -125.79
C TRP A 316 19.18 1.17 -126.69
N GLY A 317 19.71 0.65 -127.79
CA GLY A 317 18.95 -0.16 -128.70
C GLY A 317 19.83 -0.82 -129.74
N PHE A 318 19.28 -1.83 -130.38
CA PHE A 318 19.91 -2.56 -131.47
C PHE A 318 19.08 -2.38 -132.74
N ARG A 319 19.77 -2.13 -133.86
CA ARG A 319 19.16 -2.03 -135.18
C ARG A 319 19.82 -3.04 -136.12
N SER A 320 19.02 -3.80 -136.86
CA SER A 320 19.46 -4.91 -137.70
C SER A 320 19.30 -4.60 -139.21
N ASP A 321 20.03 -3.61 -139.74
CA ASP A 321 19.91 -3.22 -141.15
C ASP A 321 21.31 -3.02 -141.78
N THR A 322 21.54 -3.49 -143.01
CA THR A 322 22.88 -3.61 -143.64
C THR A 322 23.18 -2.65 -144.83
N GLY A 323 22.31 -1.68 -145.16
CA GLY A 323 22.49 -0.78 -146.33
C GLY A 323 23.25 0.54 -146.09
N TYR A 324 23.96 1.08 -147.08
CA TYR A 324 24.68 2.37 -146.98
C TYR A 324 23.76 3.57 -147.30
N GLY A 325 23.64 4.53 -146.38
CA GLY A 325 22.79 5.74 -146.53
C GLY A 325 22.49 6.43 -145.19
N GLY A 326 21.82 7.59 -145.22
CA GLY A 326 21.34 8.28 -144.02
C GLY A 326 20.26 7.44 -143.30
N ARG A 327 20.36 7.32 -141.97
CA ARG A 327 19.53 6.39 -141.18
C ARG A 327 18.87 7.11 -139.99
N THR A 328 17.57 6.91 -139.84
CA THR A 328 16.79 7.40 -138.68
C THR A 328 16.70 6.34 -137.60
N VAL A 329 17.12 6.65 -136.36
CA VAL A 329 16.96 5.78 -135.18
C VAL A 329 15.85 6.36 -134.30
N THR A 330 14.86 5.54 -133.97
CA THR A 330 13.81 5.89 -133.00
C THR A 330 14.25 5.41 -131.62
N PHE A 331 14.37 6.33 -130.67
CA PHE A 331 14.69 5.99 -129.29
C PHE A 331 13.49 5.37 -128.57
N PRO A 332 13.71 4.39 -127.66
CA PRO A 332 12.66 3.64 -126.96
C PRO A 332 11.89 4.42 -125.90
#